data_AF-A0A8J3G443-F1
#
_entry.id   AF-A0A8J3G443-F1
#
_cell.length_a   1.000
_cell.length_b   1.000
_cell.length_c   1.000
_cell.angle_alpha   90.00
_cell.angle_beta   90.00
_cell.angle_gamma   90.00
#
_symmetry.space_group_name_H-M   'P 1'
#
loop_
_entity.id
_entity.type
_entity.pdbx_description
1 polymer ?
#
loop_
_entity_poly.entity_id
_entity_poly.type
_entity_poly.pdbx_seq_one_letter_code
_entity_poly.pdbx_strand_id
1 'polypeptide(L)'
;MIFWNSESRFLAGWEIDFDNTEELKKILLTQGVNKDGFHYFSSLQTATELIIRKHRIVKVIQHSEGRQSEEIVAVDLPIEHWPDRALFFLLKDSAGKHRIGGGCPSDFILPTHEKLKTPFVFIGTLDTSDEHFAWINLPRLDIAYPLYECNSGIFLDYSKPLTPVIINPQTFESAWYDGSIAVTDQVTFQEQRFKAVDKLNSLGDQHMLCGVPLWYQAPDIPVCPKTGALMQYVCTINSDSAIGVEDKNGIEDLPFGNYLTFGDYGRLYVFYQPDSKVVYLRIQF
;
A
#
# COMPACT_ATOMS: atom_id res chain seq x y z
N MET A 1 1.73 -38.80 28.46
CA MET A 1 2.46 -37.57 28.03
C MET A 1 1.72 -37.03 26.82
N ILE A 2 0.81 -36.08 27.02
CA ILE A 2 0.02 -35.51 25.91
C ILE A 2 0.87 -34.37 25.34
N PHE A 3 1.50 -34.61 24.19
CA PHE A 3 2.11 -33.54 23.41
C PHE A 3 0.97 -32.66 22.91
N TRP A 4 0.74 -31.52 23.56
CA TRP A 4 -0.17 -30.51 23.03
C TRP A 4 0.49 -29.91 21.79
N ASN A 5 0.00 -30.28 20.60
CA ASN A 5 0.47 -29.69 19.34
C ASN A 5 0.28 -28.18 19.42
N SER A 6 1.39 -27.45 19.31
CA SER A 6 1.39 -26.02 19.04
C SER A 6 1.59 -25.78 17.56
N GLU A 7 0.96 -24.73 17.05
CA GLU A 7 1.10 -24.25 15.67
C GLU A 7 1.87 -22.93 15.67
N SER A 8 2.77 -22.75 14.71
CA SER A 8 3.41 -21.45 14.45
C SER A 8 2.70 -20.76 13.29
N ARG A 9 2.36 -19.48 13.47
CA ARG A 9 1.84 -18.60 12.41
C ARG A 9 2.66 -17.33 12.33
N PHE A 10 2.76 -16.74 11.15
CA PHE A 10 3.66 -15.62 10.89
C PHE A 10 2.90 -14.36 10.46
N LEU A 11 3.37 -13.22 10.96
CA LEU A 11 2.87 -11.90 10.65
C LEU A 11 4.01 -10.99 10.19
N ALA A 12 3.72 -10.10 9.25
CA ALA A 12 4.57 -8.96 8.93
C ALA A 12 4.49 -7.90 10.03
N GLY A 13 5.62 -7.29 10.38
CA GLY A 13 5.69 -6.21 11.37
C GLY A 13 5.74 -6.68 12.83
N TRP A 14 5.76 -5.70 13.75
CA TRP A 14 5.91 -5.92 15.20
C TRP A 14 4.92 -5.15 16.08
N GLU A 15 4.30 -4.10 15.57
CA GLU A 15 3.35 -3.28 16.32
C GLU A 15 1.99 -3.98 16.37
N ILE A 16 1.83 -4.86 17.35
CA ILE A 16 0.61 -5.64 17.58
C ILE A 16 0.09 -5.32 18.98
N ASP A 17 -1.08 -4.69 19.04
CA ASP A 17 -1.81 -4.52 20.29
C ASP A 17 -2.65 -5.77 20.56
N PHE A 18 -2.18 -6.59 21.52
CA PHE A 18 -2.86 -7.82 21.92
C PHE A 18 -4.04 -7.58 22.87
N ASP A 19 -4.16 -6.40 23.46
CA ASP A 19 -5.24 -6.04 24.37
C ASP A 19 -6.46 -5.49 23.61
N ASN A 20 -6.27 -5.03 22.37
CA ASN A 20 -7.33 -4.57 21.48
C ASN A 20 -7.77 -5.67 20.50
N THR A 21 -8.87 -6.37 20.85
CA THR A 21 -9.42 -7.49 20.07
C THR A 21 -9.70 -7.14 18.60
N GLU A 22 -10.26 -5.96 18.33
CA GLU A 22 -10.59 -5.55 16.97
C GLU A 22 -9.32 -5.22 16.16
N GLU A 23 -8.34 -4.56 16.77
CA GLU A 23 -7.08 -4.27 16.08
C GLU A 23 -6.26 -5.53 15.82
N LEU A 24 -6.18 -6.43 16.80
CA LEU A 24 -5.57 -7.74 16.62
C LEU A 24 -6.24 -8.50 15.46
N LYS A 25 -7.58 -8.49 15.38
CA LYS A 25 -8.30 -9.10 14.26
C LYS A 25 -7.91 -8.50 12.91
N LYS A 26 -7.79 -7.18 12.80
CA LYS A 26 -7.34 -6.53 11.55
C LYS A 26 -5.91 -6.91 11.19
N ILE A 27 -5.01 -6.94 12.16
CA ILE A 27 -3.61 -7.35 11.96
C ILE A 27 -3.55 -8.79 11.47
N LEU A 28 -4.22 -9.73 12.13
CA LEU A 28 -4.26 -11.13 11.69
C LEU A 28 -4.79 -11.24 10.26
N LEU A 29 -5.88 -10.53 9.95
CA LEU A 29 -6.50 -10.56 8.64
C LEU A 29 -5.66 -9.90 7.54
N THR A 30 -4.72 -9.01 7.83
CA THR A 30 -3.99 -8.23 6.80
C THR A 30 -2.49 -8.47 6.76
N GLN A 31 -1.89 -8.80 7.89
CA GLN A 31 -0.43 -8.99 8.06
C GLN A 31 -0.01 -10.46 8.06
N GLY A 32 -0.96 -11.40 8.03
CA GLY A 32 -0.67 -12.83 7.89
C GLY A 32 0.13 -13.14 6.62
N VAL A 33 1.29 -13.77 6.79
CA VAL A 33 2.24 -14.10 5.72
C VAL A 33 2.67 -15.56 5.79
N ASN A 34 3.04 -16.11 4.63
CA ASN A 34 3.73 -17.39 4.57
C ASN A 34 5.18 -17.26 5.07
N LYS A 35 5.88 -18.40 5.15
CA LYS A 35 7.25 -18.46 5.65
C LYS A 35 8.25 -17.64 4.83
N ASP A 36 8.11 -17.61 3.51
CA ASP A 36 8.97 -16.82 2.62
C ASP A 36 8.78 -15.31 2.87
N GLY A 37 7.54 -14.86 3.00
CA GLY A 37 7.20 -13.49 3.36
C GLY A 37 7.71 -13.10 4.75
N PHE A 38 7.55 -14.00 5.73
CA PHE A 38 8.12 -13.81 7.07
C PHE A 38 9.64 -13.60 7.03
N HIS A 39 10.37 -14.42 6.26
CA HIS A 39 11.81 -14.26 6.10
C HIS A 39 12.16 -12.92 5.44
N TYR A 40 11.44 -12.52 4.39
CA TYR A 40 11.60 -11.19 3.77
C TYR A 40 11.44 -10.06 4.79
N PHE A 41 10.33 -10.02 5.53
CA PHE A 41 10.10 -8.97 6.53
C PHE A 41 11.13 -8.97 7.65
N SER A 42 11.52 -10.14 8.17
CA SER A 42 12.56 -10.24 9.22
C SER A 42 13.96 -9.79 8.79
N SER A 43 14.20 -9.77 7.47
CA SER A 43 15.46 -9.29 6.87
C SER A 43 15.49 -7.79 6.63
N LEU A 44 14.32 -7.15 6.48
CA LEU A 44 14.19 -5.71 6.27
C LEU A 44 13.90 -4.94 7.55
N GLN A 45 13.13 -5.55 8.45
CA GLN A 45 12.67 -4.96 9.70
C GLN A 45 12.34 -6.08 10.70
N THR A 46 11.38 -5.84 11.62
CA THR A 46 10.86 -6.89 12.49
C THR A 46 9.66 -7.62 11.86
N ALA A 47 9.63 -8.94 12.01
CA ALA A 47 8.48 -9.79 11.73
C ALA A 47 8.10 -10.60 12.98
N THR A 48 6.84 -11.02 13.08
CA THR A 48 6.33 -11.68 14.29
C THR A 48 5.90 -13.11 14.02
N GLU A 49 6.36 -14.04 14.85
CA GLU A 49 5.90 -15.42 14.93
C GLU A 49 5.00 -15.59 16.16
N LEU A 50 3.80 -16.13 15.95
CA LEU A 50 2.84 -16.46 16.98
C LEU A 50 2.87 -17.97 17.22
N ILE A 51 3.08 -18.38 18.47
CA ILE A 51 2.91 -19.76 18.89
C ILE A 51 1.52 -19.92 19.47
N ILE A 52 0.71 -20.75 18.82
CA ILE A 52 -0.69 -20.94 19.11
C ILE A 52 -0.90 -22.33 19.70
N ARG A 53 -1.73 -22.42 20.74
CA ARG A 53 -2.21 -23.69 21.28
C ARG A 53 -3.72 -23.64 21.40
N LYS A 54 -4.39 -24.57 20.70
CA LYS A 54 -5.85 -24.58 20.52
C LYS A 54 -6.31 -23.27 19.86
N HIS A 55 -6.83 -22.34 20.65
CA HIS A 55 -7.38 -21.06 20.18
C HIS A 55 -6.77 -19.88 20.92
N ARG A 56 -5.52 -20.05 21.41
CA ARG A 56 -4.82 -19.04 22.20
C ARG A 56 -3.41 -18.85 21.69
N ILE A 57 -2.99 -17.59 21.62
CA ILE A 57 -1.59 -17.22 21.49
C ILE A 57 -0.96 -17.42 22.88
N VAL A 58 0.05 -18.27 22.93
CA VAL A 58 0.76 -18.61 24.18
C VAL A 58 2.18 -18.05 24.23
N LYS A 59 2.71 -17.62 23.08
CA LYS A 59 4.03 -16.99 22.96
C LYS A 59 4.08 -16.16 21.68
N VAL A 60 4.76 -15.03 21.76
CA VAL A 60 5.07 -14.14 20.65
C VAL A 60 6.59 -14.11 20.51
N ILE A 61 7.10 -14.25 19.29
CA ILE A 61 8.53 -14.15 18.99
C ILE A 61 8.69 -13.12 17.89
N GLN A 62 9.39 -12.03 18.18
CA GLN A 62 9.73 -11.01 17.20
C GLN A 62 11.14 -11.31 16.66
N HIS A 63 11.29 -11.27 15.33
CA HIS A 63 12.54 -11.56 14.62
C HIS A 63 12.98 -10.31 13.84
N SER A 64 14.19 -9.83 14.08
CA SER A 64 14.77 -8.67 13.38
C SER A 64 16.27 -8.84 13.18
N GLU A 65 16.73 -8.85 11.93
CA GLU A 65 18.17 -8.89 11.58
C GLU A 65 18.95 -10.02 12.30
N GLY A 66 18.35 -11.21 12.40
CA GLY A 66 18.95 -12.36 13.09
C GLY A 66 18.88 -12.32 14.62
N ARG A 67 18.27 -11.30 15.21
CA ARG A 67 17.93 -11.23 16.65
C ARG A 67 16.49 -11.68 16.88
N GLN A 68 16.26 -12.24 18.07
CA GLN A 68 14.95 -12.66 18.52
C GLN A 68 14.65 -12.09 19.90
N SER A 69 13.42 -11.61 20.09
CA SER A 69 12.85 -11.34 21.41
C SER A 69 11.60 -12.19 21.58
N GLU A 70 11.42 -12.72 22.79
CA GLU A 70 10.34 -13.64 23.10
C GLU A 70 9.52 -13.13 24.27
N GLU A 71 8.21 -13.29 24.18
CA GLU A 71 7.27 -12.94 25.22
C GLU A 71 6.26 -14.07 25.42
N ILE A 72 6.04 -14.49 26.66
CA ILE A 72 4.95 -15.41 27.00
C ILE A 72 3.70 -14.57 27.21
N VAL A 73 2.70 -14.83 26.39
CA VAL A 73 1.39 -14.16 26.43
C VAL A 73 0.29 -15.19 26.64
N ALA A 74 -0.91 -14.74 26.96
CA ALA A 74 -2.07 -15.62 27.11
C ALA A 74 -3.33 -14.97 26.53
N VAL A 75 -3.38 -14.85 25.20
CA VAL A 75 -4.41 -14.08 24.49
C VAL A 75 -5.30 -15.03 23.71
N ASP A 76 -6.61 -14.92 23.85
CA ASP A 76 -7.57 -15.67 23.02
C ASP A 76 -7.56 -15.10 21.60
N LEU A 77 -7.53 -15.96 20.59
CA LEU A 77 -7.57 -15.51 19.21
C LEU A 77 -8.96 -14.91 18.90
N PRO A 78 -9.05 -13.73 18.26
CA PRO A 78 -10.34 -13.14 17.91
C PRO A 78 -11.00 -13.83 16.71
N ILE A 79 -10.25 -14.66 15.97
CA ILE A 79 -10.68 -15.40 14.79
C ILE A 79 -9.93 -16.73 14.70
N GLU A 80 -10.56 -17.76 14.13
CA GLU A 80 -9.95 -19.08 13.96
C GLU A 80 -8.99 -19.15 12.77
N HIS A 81 -9.28 -18.39 11.71
CA HIS A 81 -8.56 -18.45 10.45
C HIS A 81 -8.30 -17.06 9.89
N TRP A 82 -7.08 -16.87 9.40
CA TRP A 82 -6.67 -15.74 8.57
C TRP A 82 -5.74 -16.22 7.45
N PRO A 83 -5.52 -15.42 6.40
CA PRO A 83 -4.74 -15.85 5.25
C PRO A 83 -3.24 -15.80 5.54
N ASP A 84 -2.50 -16.80 5.05
CA ASP A 84 -1.04 -16.77 4.96
C ASP A 84 -0.65 -16.30 3.55
N ARG A 85 -0.40 -15.00 3.40
CA ARG A 85 -0.18 -14.39 2.09
C ARG A 85 1.22 -14.67 1.56
N ALA A 86 1.29 -14.94 0.27
CA ALA A 86 2.54 -14.83 -0.48
C ALA A 86 2.80 -13.35 -0.82
N LEU A 87 4.07 -12.96 -0.76
CA LEU A 87 4.51 -11.68 -1.30
C LEU A 87 4.79 -11.84 -2.79
N PHE A 88 4.64 -10.75 -3.50
CA PHE A 88 5.09 -10.60 -4.87
C PHE A 88 5.51 -9.14 -5.07
N PHE A 89 6.18 -8.88 -6.18
CA PHE A 89 6.90 -7.63 -6.39
C PHE A 89 6.68 -7.12 -7.80
N LEU A 90 6.70 -5.80 -7.95
CA LEU A 90 6.80 -5.17 -9.26
C LEU A 90 8.26 -4.74 -9.47
N LEU A 91 8.90 -5.32 -10.49
CA LEU A 91 10.26 -5.02 -10.90
C LEU A 91 10.28 -4.20 -12.16
N LYS A 92 11.18 -3.21 -12.24
CA LYS A 92 11.40 -2.40 -13.44
C LYS A 92 11.72 -3.32 -14.61
N ASP A 93 10.92 -3.20 -15.67
CA ASP A 93 11.04 -3.99 -16.89
C ASP A 93 10.36 -3.24 -18.04
N SER A 94 11.11 -2.95 -19.12
CA SER A 94 10.59 -2.20 -20.26
C SER A 94 9.48 -2.92 -21.04
N ALA A 95 9.38 -4.24 -20.91
CA ALA A 95 8.30 -5.05 -21.47
C ALA A 95 7.19 -5.35 -20.45
N GLY A 96 7.30 -4.80 -19.24
CA GLY A 96 6.30 -4.91 -18.19
C GLY A 96 4.92 -4.34 -18.58
N LYS A 97 3.87 -4.93 -18.02
CA LYS A 97 2.47 -4.52 -18.27
C LYS A 97 2.02 -3.34 -17.40
N HIS A 98 2.61 -3.21 -16.21
CA HIS A 98 2.28 -2.13 -15.29
C HIS A 98 3.15 -0.92 -15.61
N ARG A 99 2.66 0.29 -15.32
CA ARG A 99 3.45 1.51 -15.44
C ARG A 99 3.24 2.46 -14.28
N ILE A 100 4.29 3.18 -13.94
CA ILE A 100 4.29 4.35 -13.07
C ILE A 100 4.81 5.53 -13.89
N GLY A 101 4.21 6.70 -13.72
CA GLY A 101 4.36 7.83 -14.61
C GLY A 101 3.70 7.60 -15.98
N GLY A 102 4.17 8.34 -16.98
CA GLY A 102 3.57 8.41 -18.30
C GLY A 102 2.38 9.36 -18.37
N GLY A 103 1.89 9.60 -19.59
CA GLY A 103 0.71 10.42 -19.82
C GLY A 103 -0.56 9.76 -19.28
N CYS A 104 -1.46 10.59 -18.71
CA CYS A 104 -2.80 10.14 -18.34
C CYS A 104 -3.53 9.56 -19.56
N PRO A 105 -4.14 8.36 -19.45
CA PRO A 105 -4.99 7.84 -20.52
C PRO A 105 -6.07 8.84 -20.92
N SER A 106 -6.33 8.97 -22.22
CA SER A 106 -7.31 9.94 -22.75
C SER A 106 -8.76 9.64 -22.36
N ASP A 107 -9.03 8.39 -21.98
CA ASP A 107 -10.32 7.91 -21.48
C ASP A 107 -10.45 7.99 -19.95
N PHE A 108 -9.36 8.27 -19.23
CA PHE A 108 -9.37 8.41 -17.77
C PHE A 108 -9.51 9.87 -17.36
N ILE A 109 -10.52 10.16 -16.54
CA ILE A 109 -10.78 11.51 -16.03
C ILE A 109 -10.23 11.62 -14.62
N LEU A 110 -9.25 12.50 -14.43
CA LEU A 110 -8.68 12.79 -13.11
C LEU A 110 -9.77 13.30 -12.15
N PRO A 111 -9.82 12.80 -10.90
CA PRO A 111 -10.73 13.32 -9.89
C PRO A 111 -10.51 14.82 -9.66
N THR A 112 -11.58 15.51 -9.31
CA THR A 112 -11.53 16.92 -8.92
C THR A 112 -12.58 17.23 -7.87
N HIS A 113 -12.38 18.31 -7.13
CA HIS A 113 -13.30 18.84 -6.14
C HIS A 113 -12.99 20.32 -5.91
N GLU A 114 -14.00 21.13 -5.60
CA GLU A 114 -13.86 22.58 -5.37
C GLU A 114 -12.94 22.96 -4.19
N LYS A 115 -12.64 21.98 -3.31
CA LYS A 115 -11.81 22.17 -2.11
C LYS A 115 -10.33 21.87 -2.36
N LEU A 116 -10.00 21.30 -3.52
CA LEU A 116 -8.63 21.06 -3.93
C LEU A 116 -7.94 22.40 -4.22
N LYS A 117 -6.71 22.51 -3.75
CA LYS A 117 -5.78 23.64 -3.99
C LYS A 117 -4.78 23.33 -5.11
N THR A 118 -4.58 22.04 -5.39
CA THR A 118 -3.65 21.43 -6.34
C THR A 118 -4.38 20.35 -7.12
N PRO A 119 -3.95 20.05 -8.35
CA PRO A 119 -4.63 19.04 -9.15
C PRO A 119 -4.25 17.64 -8.70
N PHE A 120 -5.13 16.70 -9.01
CA PHE A 120 -4.72 15.31 -9.08
C PHE A 120 -3.69 15.13 -10.18
N VAL A 121 -2.66 14.36 -9.87
CA VAL A 121 -1.65 13.93 -10.84
C VAL A 121 -1.89 12.46 -11.13
N PHE A 122 -1.77 12.07 -12.40
CA PHE A 122 -1.78 10.68 -12.80
C PHE A 122 -0.47 10.01 -12.33
N ILE A 123 -0.59 8.96 -11.52
CA ILE A 123 0.55 8.27 -10.91
C ILE A 123 0.96 7.06 -11.74
N GLY A 124 0.01 6.32 -12.33
CA GLY A 124 0.32 5.12 -13.09
C GLY A 124 -0.88 4.23 -13.33
N THR A 125 -0.65 3.11 -14.00
CA THR A 125 -1.66 2.09 -14.29
C THR A 125 -1.14 0.72 -13.85
N LEU A 126 -1.93 0.00 -13.06
CA LEU A 126 -1.75 -1.43 -12.88
C LEU A 126 -2.68 -2.19 -13.84
N ASP A 127 -2.08 -2.99 -14.72
CA ASP A 127 -2.81 -3.90 -15.59
C ASP A 127 -3.40 -5.07 -14.78
N THR A 128 -4.71 -5.19 -14.78
CA THR A 128 -5.46 -6.22 -14.03
C THR A 128 -5.67 -7.51 -14.82
N SER A 129 -5.17 -7.59 -16.06
CA SER A 129 -5.02 -8.86 -16.78
C SER A 129 -3.82 -9.67 -16.29
N ASP A 130 -2.93 -9.05 -15.50
CA ASP A 130 -1.92 -9.77 -14.72
C ASP A 130 -2.59 -10.58 -13.61
N GLU A 131 -2.19 -11.84 -13.46
CA GLU A 131 -2.84 -12.78 -12.52
C GLU A 131 -2.76 -12.30 -11.07
N HIS A 132 -1.69 -11.59 -10.70
CA HIS A 132 -1.51 -11.06 -9.34
C HIS A 132 -2.51 -9.96 -9.00
N PHE A 133 -3.06 -9.29 -10.00
CA PHE A 133 -4.00 -8.17 -9.86
C PHE A 133 -5.41 -8.49 -10.38
N ALA A 134 -5.65 -9.70 -10.89
CA ALA A 134 -6.94 -10.11 -11.45
C ALA A 134 -8.11 -10.00 -10.45
N TRP A 135 -7.82 -10.12 -9.15
CA TRP A 135 -8.81 -9.99 -8.08
C TRP A 135 -9.41 -8.58 -7.94
N ILE A 136 -8.75 -7.54 -8.48
CA ILE A 136 -9.25 -6.16 -8.46
C ILE A 136 -10.53 -6.02 -9.31
N ASN A 137 -10.68 -6.86 -10.35
CA ASN A 137 -11.86 -6.93 -11.21
C ASN A 137 -12.27 -5.57 -11.82
N LEU A 138 -11.27 -4.82 -12.28
CA LEU A 138 -11.40 -3.64 -13.14
C LEU A 138 -10.74 -3.96 -14.50
N PRO A 139 -11.01 -3.23 -15.59
CA PRO A 139 -10.28 -3.39 -16.84
C PRO A 139 -8.78 -3.05 -16.72
N ARG A 140 -8.49 -2.08 -15.87
CA ARG A 140 -7.17 -1.69 -15.34
C ARG A 140 -7.39 -0.80 -14.12
N LEU A 141 -6.39 -0.67 -13.26
CA LEU A 141 -6.43 0.27 -12.14
C LEU A 141 -5.54 1.47 -12.48
N ASP A 142 -6.17 2.56 -12.93
CA ASP A 142 -5.51 3.86 -13.12
C ASP A 142 -5.47 4.60 -11.78
N ILE A 143 -4.28 4.95 -11.32
CA ILE A 143 -4.03 5.56 -10.00
C ILE A 143 -3.76 7.04 -10.20
N ALA A 144 -4.49 7.89 -9.47
CA ALA A 144 -4.27 9.33 -9.43
C ALA A 144 -4.29 9.83 -7.99
N TYR A 145 -3.43 10.81 -7.69
CA TYR A 145 -3.27 11.34 -6.34
C TYR A 145 -2.92 12.83 -6.36
N PRO A 146 -3.44 13.66 -5.43
CA PRO A 146 -3.06 15.06 -5.31
C PRO A 146 -1.69 15.18 -4.61
N LEU A 147 -0.61 15.03 -5.37
CA LEU A 147 0.77 14.93 -4.84
C LEU A 147 1.19 16.12 -3.96
N TYR A 148 0.68 17.31 -4.25
CA TYR A 148 1.12 18.56 -3.64
C TYR A 148 0.18 19.08 -2.55
N GLU A 149 -0.84 18.29 -2.22
CA GLU A 149 -1.64 18.45 -1.01
C GLU A 149 -1.39 17.24 -0.13
N CYS A 150 -0.56 17.40 0.90
CA CYS A 150 -0.25 16.35 1.86
C CYS A 150 -1.51 16.00 2.67
N ASN A 151 -2.37 15.18 2.08
CA ASN A 151 -3.63 14.72 2.66
C ASN A 151 -3.37 13.50 3.56
N SER A 152 -4.12 13.40 4.67
CA SER A 152 -4.08 12.26 5.60
C SER A 152 -4.59 10.95 5.00
N GLY A 153 -5.03 10.95 3.74
CA GLY A 153 -5.48 9.79 2.99
C GLY A 153 -6.75 10.09 2.20
N ILE A 154 -6.88 9.46 1.03
CA ILE A 154 -8.00 9.71 0.14
C ILE A 154 -8.68 8.43 -0.29
N PHE A 155 -10.01 8.45 -0.27
CA PHE A 155 -10.85 7.39 -0.79
C PHE A 155 -11.44 7.81 -2.13
N LEU A 156 -11.28 6.95 -3.12
CA LEU A 156 -11.78 7.12 -4.47
C LEU A 156 -12.73 5.96 -4.82
N ASP A 157 -13.91 6.28 -5.32
CA ASP A 157 -14.90 5.33 -5.79
C ASP A 157 -14.71 5.03 -7.28
N TYR A 158 -14.23 3.83 -7.59
CA TYR A 158 -14.03 3.30 -8.96
C TYR A 158 -15.24 2.49 -9.46
N SER A 159 -16.43 2.68 -8.90
CA SER A 159 -17.68 2.11 -9.46
C SER A 159 -17.84 2.44 -10.95
N LYS A 160 -17.34 3.59 -11.39
CA LYS A 160 -17.06 3.94 -12.79
C LYS A 160 -15.54 4.01 -12.98
N PRO A 161 -14.88 2.96 -13.49
CA PRO A 161 -13.42 2.80 -13.39
C PRO A 161 -12.60 3.94 -14.05
N LEU A 162 -13.17 4.58 -15.07
CA LEU A 162 -12.51 5.63 -15.84
C LEU A 162 -12.81 7.05 -15.31
N THR A 163 -13.71 7.18 -14.33
CA THR A 163 -14.12 8.47 -13.76
C THR A 163 -14.29 8.33 -12.24
N PRO A 164 -13.22 8.03 -11.49
CA PRO A 164 -13.31 7.84 -10.06
C PRO A 164 -13.73 9.11 -9.33
N VAL A 165 -14.50 8.96 -8.25
CA VAL A 165 -15.06 10.08 -7.47
C VAL A 165 -14.51 10.07 -6.06
N ILE A 166 -14.19 11.26 -5.55
CA ILE A 166 -13.70 11.45 -4.17
C ILE A 166 -14.87 11.26 -3.20
N ILE A 167 -14.69 10.42 -2.18
CA ILE A 167 -15.75 10.13 -1.19
C ILE A 167 -15.44 10.67 0.22
N ASN A 168 -14.29 11.30 0.42
CA ASN A 168 -13.90 11.96 1.67
C ASN A 168 -13.34 13.39 1.48
N PRO A 169 -14.03 14.30 0.75
CA PRO A 169 -13.49 15.61 0.40
C PRO A 169 -13.20 16.53 1.59
N GLN A 170 -13.71 16.22 2.78
CA GLN A 170 -13.41 16.96 4.01
C GLN A 170 -11.92 16.92 4.40
N THR A 171 -11.15 15.93 3.94
CA THR A 171 -9.73 15.81 4.32
C THR A 171 -8.82 16.84 3.64
N PHE A 172 -9.32 17.53 2.60
CA PHE A 172 -8.57 18.61 1.93
C PHE A 172 -8.45 19.89 2.76
N GLU A 173 -9.36 20.11 3.73
CA GLU A 173 -9.29 21.30 4.59
C GLU A 173 -8.06 21.28 5.50
N SER A 174 -7.63 20.08 5.91
CA SER A 174 -6.44 19.83 6.73
C SER A 174 -5.16 19.60 5.93
N ALA A 175 -5.21 19.64 4.60
CA ALA A 175 -4.04 19.37 3.77
C ALA A 175 -3.03 20.53 3.80
N TRP A 176 -1.75 20.19 3.93
CA TRP A 176 -0.67 21.16 3.78
C TRP A 176 -0.46 21.49 2.30
N TYR A 177 -0.40 22.79 2.01
CA TYR A 177 -0.20 23.38 0.69
C TYR A 177 0.51 24.72 0.88
N ASP A 178 1.58 24.97 0.14
CA ASP A 178 2.43 26.16 0.29
C ASP A 178 2.22 27.23 -0.80
N GLY A 179 1.33 27.00 -1.78
CA GLY A 179 1.06 27.94 -2.86
C GLY A 179 1.92 27.76 -4.11
N SER A 180 2.86 26.81 -4.12
CA SER A 180 3.83 26.64 -5.21
C SER A 180 3.25 26.03 -6.50
N ILE A 181 2.18 25.25 -6.38
CA ILE A 181 1.52 24.56 -7.51
C ILE A 181 0.07 25.04 -7.61
N ALA A 182 -0.33 25.60 -8.74
CA ALA A 182 -1.72 25.98 -8.97
C ALA A 182 -2.56 24.76 -9.34
N VAL A 183 -3.87 24.80 -9.04
CA VAL A 183 -4.84 23.75 -9.39
C VAL A 183 -4.91 23.46 -10.91
N THR A 184 -4.44 24.39 -11.75
CA THR A 184 -4.39 24.25 -13.21
C THR A 184 -3.14 23.53 -13.71
N ASP A 185 -2.14 23.32 -12.86
CA ASP A 185 -0.83 22.85 -13.30
C ASP A 185 -0.83 21.34 -13.49
N GLN A 186 -0.58 20.84 -14.70
CA GLN A 186 -0.49 19.41 -14.93
C GLN A 186 0.96 18.98 -15.09
N VAL A 187 1.46 18.26 -14.09
CA VAL A 187 2.76 17.61 -14.15
C VAL A 187 2.59 16.22 -14.72
N THR A 188 3.40 15.88 -15.73
CA THR A 188 3.51 14.52 -16.27
C THR A 188 4.89 13.98 -15.97
N PHE A 189 4.96 12.75 -15.47
CA PHE A 189 6.21 12.05 -15.21
C PHE A 189 6.59 11.13 -16.38
N GLN A 190 7.88 10.84 -16.51
CA GLN A 190 8.38 9.84 -17.45
C GLN A 190 7.79 8.46 -17.15
N GLU A 191 7.49 7.68 -18.19
CA GLU A 191 6.95 6.33 -18.01
C GLU A 191 8.06 5.36 -17.59
N GLN A 192 7.83 4.64 -16.48
CA GLN A 192 8.59 3.46 -16.10
C GLN A 192 7.66 2.25 -16.04
N ARG A 193 8.01 1.20 -16.78
CA ARG A 193 7.25 -0.06 -16.81
C ARG A 193 7.76 -1.08 -15.81
N PHE A 194 6.84 -1.94 -15.36
CA PHE A 194 7.10 -2.97 -14.37
C PHE A 194 6.41 -4.29 -14.72
N LYS A 195 7.05 -5.40 -14.35
CA LYS A 195 6.47 -6.74 -14.37
C LYS A 195 6.27 -7.28 -12.95
N ALA A 196 5.23 -8.07 -12.74
CA ALA A 196 5.05 -8.82 -11.51
C ALA A 196 6.00 -10.02 -11.45
N VAL A 197 6.57 -10.29 -10.27
CA VAL A 197 7.37 -11.48 -9.98
C VAL A 197 7.10 -11.98 -8.55
N ASP A 198 7.11 -13.29 -8.33
CA ASP A 198 6.95 -13.87 -7.00
C ASP A 198 8.19 -13.77 -6.12
N LYS A 199 9.37 -13.60 -6.73
CA LYS A 199 10.66 -13.65 -6.04
C LYS A 199 11.61 -12.60 -6.59
N LEU A 200 12.37 -12.01 -5.67
CA LEU A 200 13.50 -11.15 -5.99
C LEU A 200 14.78 -11.97 -6.11
N ASN A 201 15.68 -11.54 -6.99
CA ASN A 201 17.03 -12.11 -7.04
C ASN A 201 17.91 -11.52 -5.94
N SER A 202 17.69 -10.25 -5.60
CA SER A 202 18.36 -9.54 -4.51
C SER A 202 17.39 -8.60 -3.80
N LEU A 203 17.55 -8.46 -2.48
CA LEU A 203 16.80 -7.45 -1.70
C LEU A 203 17.14 -6.02 -2.10
N GLY A 204 18.29 -5.80 -2.75
CA GLY A 204 18.72 -4.49 -3.27
C GLY A 204 18.11 -4.11 -4.61
N ASP A 205 17.36 -5.02 -5.26
CA ASP A 205 16.67 -4.70 -6.52
C ASP A 205 15.64 -3.60 -6.26
N GLN A 206 15.59 -2.55 -7.08
CA GLN A 206 14.54 -1.52 -6.95
C GLN A 206 13.18 -2.14 -7.32
N HIS A 207 12.34 -2.34 -6.31
CA HIS A 207 11.05 -3.01 -6.44
C HIS A 207 9.95 -2.27 -5.67
N MET A 208 8.70 -2.49 -6.10
CA MET A 208 7.52 -2.17 -5.28
C MET A 208 7.00 -3.44 -4.62
N LEU A 209 6.71 -3.37 -3.33
CA LEU A 209 6.18 -4.49 -2.56
C LEU A 209 4.68 -4.62 -2.75
N CYS A 210 4.20 -5.83 -2.99
CA CYS A 210 2.78 -6.17 -3.12
C CYS A 210 2.39 -7.33 -2.17
N GLY A 211 1.09 -7.57 -2.00
CA GLY A 211 0.56 -8.66 -1.17
C GLY A 211 0.34 -8.29 0.31
N VAL A 212 1.38 -7.80 1.00
CA VAL A 212 1.30 -7.31 2.40
C VAL A 212 2.12 -6.02 2.55
N PRO A 213 1.60 -4.97 3.22
CA PRO A 213 2.34 -3.72 3.38
C PRO A 213 3.51 -3.86 4.34
N LEU A 214 4.58 -3.11 4.07
CA LEU A 214 5.69 -2.88 4.99
C LEU A 214 5.47 -1.58 5.73
N TRP A 215 4.81 -1.61 6.88
CA TRP A 215 4.55 -0.41 7.67
C TRP A 215 5.84 0.14 8.32
N TYR A 216 6.17 1.40 8.06
CA TYR A 216 7.30 2.11 8.68
C TYR A 216 6.92 2.79 10.00
N GLN A 217 5.63 3.04 10.19
CA GLN A 217 5.02 3.56 11.41
C GLN A 217 3.96 2.57 11.88
N ALA A 218 3.18 2.94 12.91
CA ALA A 218 2.04 2.14 13.34
C ALA A 218 1.12 1.78 12.16
N PRO A 219 0.71 0.50 12.04
CA PRO A 219 -0.22 0.07 11.00
C PRO A 219 -1.49 0.93 10.98
N ASP A 220 -1.78 1.55 9.84
CA ASP A 220 -3.05 2.23 9.60
C ASP A 220 -3.88 1.40 8.63
N ILE A 221 -4.45 0.31 9.12
CA ILE A 221 -5.19 -0.66 8.29
C ILE A 221 -6.54 -0.05 7.90
N PRO A 222 -6.75 0.28 6.60
CA PRO A 222 -7.92 1.04 6.21
C PRO A 222 -9.17 0.17 6.11
N VAL A 223 -10.29 0.78 6.49
CA VAL A 223 -11.64 0.22 6.36
C VAL A 223 -12.38 1.02 5.30
N CYS A 224 -13.05 0.33 4.38
CA CYS A 224 -13.84 0.99 3.34
C CYS A 224 -15.01 1.78 3.98
N PRO A 225 -15.15 3.08 3.70
CA PRO A 225 -16.20 3.91 4.29
C PRO A 225 -17.60 3.54 3.79
N LYS A 226 -17.73 2.84 2.66
CA LYS A 226 -19.03 2.42 2.12
C LYS A 226 -19.56 1.14 2.75
N THR A 227 -18.67 0.23 3.13
CA THR A 227 -19.06 -1.14 3.53
C THR A 227 -18.65 -1.49 4.96
N GLY A 228 -17.73 -0.75 5.57
CA GLY A 228 -17.12 -1.12 6.85
C GLY A 228 -16.18 -2.33 6.76
N ALA A 229 -15.90 -2.84 5.56
CA ALA A 229 -15.00 -3.97 5.36
C ALA A 229 -13.54 -3.53 5.30
N LEU A 230 -12.62 -4.38 5.79
CA LEU A 230 -11.19 -4.16 5.61
C LEU A 230 -10.83 -4.09 4.13
N MET A 231 -9.97 -3.16 3.78
CA MET A 231 -9.47 -3.04 2.41
C MET A 231 -8.23 -3.93 2.24
N GLN A 232 -8.06 -4.46 1.04
CA GLN A 232 -6.92 -5.30 0.69
C GLN A 232 -5.79 -4.43 0.18
N TYR A 233 -4.57 -4.71 0.63
CA TYR A 233 -3.39 -4.03 0.13
C TYR A 233 -3.09 -4.45 -1.31
N VAL A 234 -2.84 -3.47 -2.18
CA VAL A 234 -2.50 -3.67 -3.58
C VAL A 234 -0.99 -3.62 -3.73
N CYS A 235 -0.40 -2.45 -3.49
CA CYS A 235 1.04 -2.23 -3.58
C CYS A 235 1.45 -0.93 -2.86
N THR A 236 2.76 -0.74 -2.76
CA THR A 236 3.37 0.53 -2.34
C THR A 236 4.22 1.06 -3.48
N ILE A 237 3.93 2.29 -3.93
CA ILE A 237 4.69 3.00 -4.94
C ILE A 237 5.70 3.90 -4.22
N ASN A 238 6.98 3.67 -4.46
CA ASN A 238 8.05 4.42 -3.82
C ASN A 238 8.29 5.75 -4.54
N SER A 239 8.75 6.77 -3.81
CA SER A 239 9.45 7.90 -4.44
C SER A 239 10.63 7.35 -5.24
N ASP A 240 10.82 7.82 -6.47
CA ASP A 240 11.81 7.26 -7.39
C ASP A 240 12.43 8.37 -8.24
N SER A 241 13.67 8.73 -7.93
CA SER A 241 14.42 9.75 -8.66
C SER A 241 14.74 9.37 -10.12
N ALA A 242 14.58 8.09 -10.50
CA ALA A 242 14.71 7.66 -11.88
C ALA A 242 13.44 7.95 -12.72
N ILE A 243 12.31 8.23 -12.08
CA ILE A 243 11.07 8.63 -12.75
C ILE A 243 11.03 10.16 -12.77
N GLY A 244 11.70 10.75 -13.75
CA GLY A 244 11.80 12.20 -13.91
C GLY A 244 10.48 12.86 -14.36
N VAL A 245 10.47 14.19 -14.42
CA VAL A 245 9.36 14.95 -15.03
C VAL A 245 9.52 14.95 -16.55
N GLU A 246 8.47 14.56 -17.27
CA GLU A 246 8.35 14.66 -18.73
C GLU A 246 7.91 16.07 -19.13
N ASP A 247 6.86 16.58 -18.48
CA ASP A 247 6.33 17.92 -18.70
C ASP A 247 5.90 18.54 -17.37
N LYS A 248 6.38 19.76 -17.12
CA LYS A 248 6.10 20.56 -15.92
C LYS A 248 5.05 21.64 -16.17
N ASN A 249 4.53 21.75 -17.40
CA ASN A 249 3.50 22.69 -17.82
C ASN A 249 3.80 24.15 -17.38
N GLY A 250 5.07 24.56 -17.53
CA GLY A 250 5.52 25.92 -17.19
C GLY A 250 5.93 26.15 -15.73
N ILE A 251 5.84 25.15 -14.84
CA ILE A 251 6.35 25.26 -13.46
C ILE A 251 7.88 25.30 -13.48
N GLU A 252 8.50 26.24 -12.77
CA GLU A 252 9.96 26.34 -12.73
C GLU A 252 10.59 25.19 -11.94
N ASP A 253 10.20 25.05 -10.66
CA ASP A 253 10.66 24.01 -9.74
C ASP A 253 9.48 23.39 -8.97
N LEU A 254 9.46 22.06 -8.89
CA LEU A 254 8.50 21.34 -8.06
C LEU A 254 8.96 21.29 -6.59
N PRO A 255 8.04 21.31 -5.60
CA PRO A 255 8.38 21.38 -4.17
C PRO A 255 9.33 20.31 -3.65
N PHE A 256 9.33 19.14 -4.29
CA PHE A 256 10.12 17.97 -3.90
C PHE A 256 11.08 17.49 -5.00
N GLY A 257 11.41 18.39 -5.94
CA GLY A 257 12.31 18.12 -7.06
C GLY A 257 11.60 17.60 -8.31
N ASN A 258 12.34 17.55 -9.42
CA ASN A 258 11.83 17.24 -10.75
C ASN A 258 11.79 15.72 -11.06
N TYR A 259 11.21 14.96 -10.14
CA TYR A 259 10.99 13.50 -10.23
C TYR A 259 9.79 13.10 -9.38
N LEU A 260 9.32 11.85 -9.52
CA LEU A 260 8.20 11.34 -8.75
C LEU A 260 8.58 11.20 -7.28
N THR A 261 8.05 12.10 -6.46
CA THR A 261 8.29 12.13 -5.02
C THR A 261 6.99 12.27 -4.26
N PHE A 262 6.84 11.49 -3.19
CA PHE A 262 5.72 11.55 -2.26
C PHE A 262 6.14 12.29 -0.99
N GLY A 263 6.06 13.63 -1.00
CA GLY A 263 6.49 14.46 0.13
C GLY A 263 8.00 14.37 0.39
N ASP A 264 8.40 14.16 1.65
CA ASP A 264 9.80 13.95 2.05
C ASP A 264 10.25 12.51 1.76
N TYR A 265 10.33 12.14 0.47
CA TYR A 265 10.74 10.80 0.01
C TYR A 265 9.89 9.64 0.57
N GLY A 266 8.62 9.92 0.86
CA GLY A 266 7.67 8.91 1.31
C GLY A 266 7.28 7.91 0.23
N ARG A 267 6.23 7.14 0.54
CA ARG A 267 5.71 6.09 -0.34
C ARG A 267 4.19 6.14 -0.36
N LEU A 268 3.60 5.97 -1.53
CA LEU A 268 2.16 5.91 -1.71
C LEU A 268 1.67 4.48 -1.53
N TYR A 269 0.88 4.25 -0.49
CA TYR A 269 0.23 2.98 -0.25
C TYR A 269 -1.09 2.94 -0.98
N VAL A 270 -1.37 1.81 -1.63
CA VAL A 270 -2.59 1.59 -2.41
C VAL A 270 -3.35 0.43 -1.80
N PHE A 271 -4.61 0.69 -1.41
CA PHE A 271 -5.53 -0.32 -0.92
C PHE A 271 -6.80 -0.32 -1.76
N TYR A 272 -7.47 -1.47 -1.84
CA TYR A 272 -8.68 -1.64 -2.63
C TYR A 272 -9.70 -2.53 -1.92
N GLN A 273 -10.97 -2.18 -2.00
CA GLN A 273 -12.09 -3.01 -1.55
C GLN A 273 -12.90 -3.45 -2.78
N PRO A 274 -12.92 -4.76 -3.11
CA PRO A 274 -13.43 -5.24 -4.40
C PRO A 274 -14.94 -5.06 -4.59
N ASP A 275 -15.74 -5.26 -3.55
CA ASP A 275 -17.21 -5.25 -3.69
C ASP A 275 -17.76 -3.85 -3.98
N SER A 276 -17.19 -2.83 -3.33
CA SER A 276 -17.58 -1.43 -3.45
C SER A 276 -16.70 -0.65 -4.41
N LYS A 277 -15.65 -1.29 -4.95
CA LYS A 277 -14.67 -0.72 -5.88
C LYS A 277 -14.04 0.57 -5.34
N VAL A 278 -13.78 0.62 -4.04
CA VAL A 278 -13.16 1.79 -3.40
C VAL A 278 -11.66 1.57 -3.33
N VAL A 279 -10.89 2.56 -3.78
CA VAL A 279 -9.44 2.64 -3.59
C VAL A 279 -9.17 3.60 -2.44
N TYR A 280 -8.21 3.26 -1.58
CA TYR A 280 -7.64 4.17 -0.59
C TYR A 280 -6.17 4.38 -0.88
N LEU A 281 -5.77 5.65 -0.88
CA LEU A 281 -4.41 6.09 -1.18
C LEU A 281 -3.92 6.95 -0.02
N ARG A 282 -2.72 6.67 0.48
CA ARG A 282 -2.10 7.48 1.55
C ARG A 282 -0.58 7.45 1.41
N ILE A 283 0.06 8.60 1.62
CA ILE A 283 1.50 8.68 1.76
C ILE A 283 1.90 8.31 3.19
N GLN A 284 2.91 7.46 3.33
CA GLN A 284 3.64 7.26 4.59
C GLN A 284 5.13 7.57 4.42
N PHE A 285 5.75 7.97 5.52
CA PHE A 285 7.16 8.34 5.63
C PHE A 285 7.89 7.31 6.49
#